data_AF-A0A0E9XHI0-F1
#
_entry.id   AF-A0A0E9XHI0-F1
#
_cell.length_a   1.000
_cell.length_b   1.000
_cell.length_c   1.000
_cell.angle_alpha   90.00
_cell.angle_beta   90.00
_cell.angle_gamma   90.00
#
_symmetry.space_group_name_H-M   'P 1'
#
loop_
_entity.id
_entity.type
_entity.pdbx_description
1 polymer ?
#
loop_
_entity_poly.entity_id
_entity_poly.type
_entity_poly.pdbx_seq_one_letter_code
_entity_poly.pdbx_strand_id
1 'polypeptide(L)'
;MKDFSHPNVLSLLGICLPPQGSPLVVLPYMKHGDLRNFIRDETHNPTVKDLMGFGLQVARGMEYLASKKFVHRDLAARNCMLDESYVVKVADFGLARDVYDKEYYSVHNKSGVKLPVKWMALESLQTHKFTSKSDVWSFGVLLWELMTRGAPPYSDVNSFDITVFLLQGRRLLQPEFCPDSLYNVMIECWHPKPQRRPTFSELVSRISAIFSSLSGEHYILLNTTYVNIDKVTPYPSLIPSQCSLDRTCCT
;
A
#
# COMPACT_ATOMS: atom_id res chain seq x y z
N MET A 1 -18.09 -0.62 10.62
CA MET A 1 -17.21 -1.77 10.97
C MET A 1 -17.97 -3.02 11.36
N LYS A 2 -18.98 -2.98 12.25
CA LYS A 2 -19.76 -4.17 12.63
C LYS A 2 -20.41 -4.88 11.44
N ASP A 3 -20.80 -4.11 10.42
CA ASP A 3 -21.46 -4.63 9.21
C ASP A 3 -20.49 -5.09 8.10
N PHE A 4 -19.18 -5.00 8.33
CA PHE A 4 -18.20 -5.53 7.38
C PHE A 4 -18.11 -7.05 7.52
N SER A 5 -18.50 -7.73 6.45
CA SER A 5 -18.48 -9.19 6.33
C SER A 5 -17.83 -9.57 5.01
N HIS A 6 -16.54 -9.90 5.08
CA HIS A 6 -15.75 -10.38 3.94
C HIS A 6 -14.56 -11.21 4.46
N PRO A 7 -14.18 -12.33 3.81
CA PRO A 7 -13.11 -13.21 4.29
C PRO A 7 -11.75 -12.51 4.45
N ASN A 8 -11.48 -11.51 3.61
CA ASN A 8 -10.23 -10.73 3.61
C ASN A 8 -10.33 -9.36 4.32
N VAL A 9 -11.34 -9.16 5.17
CA VAL A 9 -11.48 -7.95 6.01
C VAL A 9 -11.64 -8.40 7.45
N LEU A 10 -10.86 -7.80 8.36
CA LEU A 10 -10.92 -8.13 9.78
C LEU A 10 -12.27 -7.69 10.35
N SER A 11 -13.04 -8.65 10.86
CA SER A 11 -14.34 -8.36 11.48
C SER A 11 -14.18 -7.84 12.91
N LEU A 12 -15.10 -6.97 13.30
CA LEU A 12 -15.25 -6.52 14.69
C LEU A 12 -16.18 -7.50 15.42
N LEU A 13 -15.68 -8.21 16.43
CA LEU A 13 -16.52 -9.10 17.25
C LEU A 13 -17.37 -8.30 18.24
N GLY A 14 -16.79 -7.26 18.84
CA GLY A 14 -17.50 -6.42 19.80
C GLY A 14 -16.65 -5.29 20.36
N ILE A 15 -17.32 -4.43 21.14
CA ILE A 15 -16.68 -3.36 21.91
C ILE A 15 -17.08 -3.59 23.37
N CYS A 16 -16.11 -3.56 24.27
CA CYS A 16 -16.35 -3.57 25.71
C CYS A 16 -16.08 -2.19 26.27
N LEU A 17 -17.03 -1.67 27.05
CA LEU A 17 -16.95 -0.37 27.70
C LEU A 17 -16.82 -0.58 29.22
N PRO A 18 -15.59 -0.68 29.76
CA PRO A 18 -15.40 -0.87 31.18
C PRO A 18 -15.88 0.36 31.96
N PRO A 19 -16.36 0.22 33.21
CA PRO A 19 -16.80 1.35 34.03
C PRO A 19 -15.73 2.42 34.27
N GLN A 20 -14.45 2.02 34.22
CA GLN A 20 -13.29 2.90 34.29
C GLN A 20 -12.30 2.49 33.19
N GLY A 21 -11.70 3.47 32.51
CA GLY A 21 -10.68 3.26 31.47
C GLY A 21 -11.19 3.46 30.04
N SER A 22 -10.36 3.07 29.08
CA SER A 22 -10.63 3.23 27.64
C SER A 22 -11.51 2.11 27.09
N PRO A 23 -12.35 2.39 26.06
CA PRO A 23 -13.05 1.35 25.31
C PRO A 23 -12.08 0.26 24.80
N LEU A 24 -12.48 -0.99 24.94
CA LEU A 24 -11.74 -2.15 24.45
C LEU A 24 -12.39 -2.66 23.17
N VAL A 25 -11.57 -2.99 22.18
CA VAL A 25 -12.01 -3.53 20.90
C VAL A 25 -11.70 -5.03 20.86
N VAL A 26 -12.72 -5.86 20.64
CA VAL A 26 -12.60 -7.32 20.61
C VAL A 26 -12.56 -7.77 19.15
N LEU A 27 -11.47 -8.43 18.77
CA LEU A 27 -11.18 -8.87 17.40
C LEU A 27 -10.82 -10.37 17.39
N PRO A 28 -11.00 -11.06 16.27
CA PRO A 28 -10.48 -12.42 16.12
C PRO A 28 -8.96 -12.46 16.28
N TYR A 29 -8.45 -13.48 16.96
CA TYR A 29 -7.01 -13.69 17.11
C TYR A 29 -6.38 -14.12 15.77
N MET A 30 -5.25 -13.51 15.43
CA MET A 30 -4.53 -13.71 14.17
C MET A 30 -3.24 -14.45 14.45
N LYS A 31 -3.26 -15.78 14.29
CA LYS A 31 -2.22 -16.71 14.73
C LYS A 31 -0.82 -16.34 14.24
N HIS A 32 -0.73 -15.84 13.00
CA HIS A 32 0.55 -15.53 12.35
C HIS A 32 0.91 -14.04 12.40
N GLY A 33 0.16 -13.23 13.16
CA GLY A 33 0.42 -11.81 13.35
C GLY A 33 0.16 -10.96 12.10
N ASP A 34 0.94 -9.89 11.94
CA ASP A 34 0.87 -9.02 10.77
C ASP A 34 1.75 -9.53 9.61
N LEU A 35 1.31 -9.22 8.40
CA LEU A 35 1.90 -9.70 7.16
C LEU A 35 3.34 -9.19 6.97
N ARG A 36 3.69 -8.00 7.49
CA ARG A 36 5.05 -7.47 7.38
C ARG A 36 6.03 -8.28 8.21
N ASN A 37 5.71 -8.59 9.46
CA ASN A 37 6.57 -9.44 10.29
C ASN A 37 6.63 -10.86 9.75
N PHE A 38 5.49 -11.40 9.30
CA PHE A 38 5.43 -12.75 8.72
C PHE A 38 6.40 -12.92 7.53
N ILE A 39 6.40 -12.01 6.56
CA ILE A 39 7.28 -12.12 5.37
C ILE A 39 8.75 -11.83 5.67
N ARG A 40 9.05 -11.09 6.74
CA ARG A 40 10.42 -10.75 7.16
C ARG A 40 11.11 -11.86 7.94
N ASP A 41 10.33 -12.76 8.55
CA ASP A 41 10.86 -13.88 9.29
C ASP A 41 11.62 -14.84 8.36
N GLU A 42 12.90 -15.03 8.63
CA GLU A 42 13.81 -15.88 7.85
C GLU A 42 13.49 -17.37 7.96
N THR A 43 12.74 -17.78 9.01
CA THR A 43 12.25 -19.15 9.13
C THR A 43 11.13 -19.45 8.14
N HIS A 44 10.45 -18.41 7.63
CA HIS A 44 9.48 -18.52 6.56
C HIS A 44 10.17 -18.39 5.20
N ASN A 45 9.72 -19.21 4.25
CA ASN A 45 10.28 -19.32 2.91
C ASN A 45 9.18 -19.10 1.85
N PRO A 46 8.52 -17.93 1.82
CA PRO A 46 7.44 -17.68 0.88
C PRO A 46 8.00 -17.55 -0.54
N THR A 47 7.32 -18.19 -1.48
CA THR A 47 7.62 -18.08 -2.91
C THR A 47 7.04 -16.77 -3.46
N VAL A 48 7.45 -16.38 -4.67
CA VAL A 48 6.82 -15.26 -5.39
C VAL A 48 5.30 -15.49 -5.51
N LYS A 49 4.87 -16.73 -5.76
CA LYS A 49 3.46 -17.09 -5.85
C LYS A 49 2.73 -16.87 -4.53
N ASP A 50 3.31 -17.25 -3.39
CA ASP A 50 2.70 -17.04 -2.07
C ASP A 50 2.51 -15.55 -1.78
N LEU A 51 3.55 -14.74 -2.03
CA LEU A 51 3.52 -13.29 -1.85
C LEU A 51 2.46 -12.63 -2.74
N MET A 52 2.37 -13.02 -4.01
CA MET A 52 1.31 -12.57 -4.91
C MET A 52 -0.07 -13.03 -4.45
N GLY A 53 -0.17 -14.23 -3.88
CA GLY A 53 -1.40 -14.74 -3.25
C GLY A 53 -1.86 -13.85 -2.11
N PHE A 54 -0.94 -13.40 -1.24
CA PHE A 54 -1.26 -12.43 -0.19
C PHE A 54 -1.72 -11.08 -0.77
N GLY A 55 -1.02 -10.57 -1.78
CA GLY A 55 -1.41 -9.34 -2.48
C GLY A 55 -2.81 -9.42 -3.10
N LEU A 56 -3.16 -10.56 -3.69
CA LEU A 56 -4.49 -10.80 -4.26
C LEU A 56 -5.59 -10.83 -3.18
N GLN A 57 -5.31 -11.45 -2.03
CA GLN A 57 -6.22 -11.45 -0.89
C GLN A 57 -6.48 -10.04 -0.35
N VAL A 58 -5.42 -9.22 -0.22
CA VAL A 58 -5.56 -7.80 0.15
C VAL A 58 -6.39 -7.04 -0.87
N ALA A 59 -6.15 -7.24 -2.17
CA ALA A 59 -6.91 -6.59 -3.23
C ALA A 59 -8.42 -6.89 -3.13
N ARG A 60 -8.80 -8.13 -2.84
CA ARG A 60 -10.20 -8.54 -2.61
C ARG A 60 -10.81 -7.86 -1.38
N GLY A 61 -10.06 -7.80 -0.28
CA GLY A 61 -10.49 -7.07 0.92
C GLY A 61 -10.73 -5.58 0.64
N MET A 62 -9.84 -4.94 -0.11
CA MET A 62 -9.95 -3.53 -0.48
C MET A 62 -11.02 -3.26 -1.54
N GLU A 63 -11.27 -4.19 -2.46
CA GLU A 63 -12.42 -4.15 -3.38
C GLU A 63 -13.73 -4.09 -2.59
N TYR A 64 -13.88 -4.99 -1.61
CA TYR A 64 -15.04 -4.98 -0.73
C TYR A 64 -15.19 -3.65 0.02
N LEU A 65 -14.14 -3.15 0.66
CA LEU A 65 -14.18 -1.88 1.37
C LEU A 65 -14.54 -0.70 0.45
N ALA A 66 -13.96 -0.64 -0.75
CA ALA A 66 -14.29 0.38 -1.74
C ALA A 66 -15.76 0.30 -2.19
N SER A 67 -16.33 -0.90 -2.33
CA SER A 67 -17.75 -1.11 -2.64
C SER A 67 -18.68 -0.55 -1.54
N LYS A 68 -18.21 -0.54 -0.29
CA LYS A 68 -18.88 0.06 0.86
C LYS A 68 -18.57 1.55 1.04
N LYS A 69 -17.91 2.19 0.06
CA LYS A 69 -17.47 3.59 0.13
C LYS A 69 -16.61 3.87 1.35
N PHE A 70 -15.83 2.87 1.76
CA PHE A 70 -14.91 2.97 2.89
C PHE A 70 -13.49 3.23 2.38
N VAL A 71 -12.79 4.16 3.04
CA VAL A 71 -11.41 4.54 2.70
C VAL A 71 -10.51 4.24 3.89
N HIS A 72 -9.47 3.43 3.65
CA HIS A 72 -8.60 2.87 4.68
C HIS A 72 -7.57 3.88 5.20
N ARG A 73 -6.93 4.66 4.31
CA ARG A 73 -5.97 5.75 4.62
C ARG A 73 -4.61 5.36 5.20
N ASP A 74 -4.48 4.12 5.66
CA ASP A 74 -3.23 3.57 6.19
C ASP A 74 -3.04 2.12 5.74
N LEU A 75 -3.32 1.84 4.46
CA LEU A 75 -3.09 0.51 3.92
C LEU A 75 -1.58 0.25 3.80
N ALA A 76 -1.10 -0.76 4.50
CA ALA A 76 0.30 -1.20 4.50
C ALA A 76 0.39 -2.66 4.95
N ALA A 77 1.50 -3.34 4.68
CA ALA A 77 1.66 -4.74 5.08
C ALA A 77 1.52 -4.96 6.61
N ARG A 78 1.97 -3.99 7.43
CA ARG A 78 1.79 -4.02 8.90
C ARG A 78 0.32 -3.98 9.37
N ASN A 79 -0.58 -3.51 8.52
CA ASN A 79 -2.01 -3.38 8.80
C ASN A 79 -2.84 -4.46 8.08
N CYS A 80 -2.17 -5.54 7.64
CA CYS A 80 -2.80 -6.75 7.14
C CYS A 80 -2.43 -7.89 8.08
N MET A 81 -3.41 -8.61 8.60
CA MET A 81 -3.20 -9.69 9.56
C MET A 81 -3.39 -11.05 8.90
N LEU A 82 -2.80 -12.09 9.47
CA LEU A 82 -2.82 -13.44 8.91
C LEU A 82 -3.39 -14.45 9.94
N ASP A 83 -4.49 -15.11 9.57
CA ASP A 83 -5.12 -16.11 10.43
C ASP A 83 -4.43 -17.49 10.32
N GLU A 84 -4.89 -18.47 11.11
CA GLU A 84 -4.26 -19.80 11.18
C GLU A 84 -4.18 -20.55 9.84
N SER A 85 -5.07 -20.24 8.89
CA SER A 85 -5.14 -20.84 7.56
C SER A 85 -4.44 -19.99 6.50
N TYR A 86 -3.59 -19.03 6.90
CA TYR A 86 -2.88 -18.10 6.03
C TYR A 86 -3.81 -17.21 5.19
N VAL A 87 -5.02 -16.94 5.69
CA VAL A 87 -5.94 -15.99 5.06
C VAL A 87 -5.60 -14.58 5.54
N VAL A 88 -5.30 -13.69 4.60
CA VAL A 88 -5.00 -12.29 4.89
C VAL A 88 -6.29 -11.54 5.16
N LYS A 89 -6.31 -10.77 6.25
CA LYS A 89 -7.38 -9.84 6.59
C LYS A 89 -6.86 -8.42 6.67
N VAL A 90 -7.39 -7.53 5.84
CA VAL A 90 -7.15 -6.09 5.93
C VAL A 90 -7.68 -5.60 7.28
N ALA A 91 -6.84 -4.93 8.06
CA ALA A 91 -7.07 -4.58 9.45
C ALA A 91 -6.64 -3.13 9.76
N ASP A 92 -6.63 -2.78 11.04
CA ASP A 92 -6.22 -1.49 11.60
C ASP A 92 -6.81 -0.26 10.89
N PHE A 93 -8.11 -0.09 11.13
CA PHE A 93 -8.90 1.04 10.66
C PHE A 93 -8.80 2.27 11.56
N GLY A 94 -7.76 2.41 12.40
CA GLY A 94 -7.64 3.47 13.41
C GLY A 94 -7.73 4.90 12.86
N LEU A 95 -7.47 5.09 11.57
CA LEU A 95 -7.63 6.35 10.83
C LEU A 95 -8.79 6.35 9.81
N ALA A 96 -9.40 5.20 9.57
CA ALA A 96 -10.39 4.99 8.53
C ALA A 96 -11.77 5.50 8.96
N ARG A 97 -12.55 6.01 8.01
CA ARG A 97 -13.90 6.55 8.25
C ARG A 97 -14.78 6.40 7.02
N ASP A 98 -16.10 6.30 7.25
CA ASP A 98 -17.10 6.32 6.19
C ASP A 98 -17.16 7.68 5.47
N VAL A 99 -17.46 7.63 4.17
CA VAL A 99 -17.38 8.76 3.23
C VAL A 99 -18.79 9.18 2.76
N TYR A 100 -19.78 9.09 3.65
CA TYR A 100 -21.21 9.20 3.32
C TYR A 100 -21.65 10.55 2.72
N ASP A 101 -20.89 11.64 2.90
CA ASP A 101 -21.37 12.99 2.56
C ASP A 101 -20.45 13.79 1.61
N LYS A 102 -19.23 13.31 1.35
CA LYS A 102 -18.25 13.91 0.43
C LYS A 102 -17.33 12.82 -0.08
N GLU A 103 -17.03 12.74 -1.38
CA GLU A 103 -16.14 11.71 -1.97
C GLU A 103 -14.70 11.65 -1.39
N TYR A 104 -14.34 12.54 -0.46
CA TYR A 104 -13.02 12.63 0.14
C TYR A 104 -13.07 13.17 1.59
N TYR A 105 -12.02 12.88 2.37
CA TYR A 105 -11.83 13.40 3.74
C TYR A 105 -10.56 14.26 3.86
N SER A 106 -10.57 15.34 4.66
CA SER A 106 -9.43 16.26 4.89
C SER A 106 -9.05 16.39 6.37
N VAL A 107 -7.74 16.44 6.69
CA VAL A 107 -7.16 16.47 8.06
C VAL A 107 -6.79 17.89 8.53
N HIS A 108 -7.25 18.97 7.89
CA HIS A 108 -6.72 20.33 8.14
C HIS A 108 -6.75 20.86 9.60
N ASN A 109 -7.40 20.19 10.56
CA ASN A 109 -7.61 20.71 11.92
C ASN A 109 -7.07 19.84 13.09
N LYS A 110 -6.06 18.97 12.91
CA LYS A 110 -5.47 18.22 14.04
C LYS A 110 -3.94 18.24 14.05
N SER A 111 -3.37 19.15 14.84
CA SER A 111 -1.97 19.10 15.25
C SER A 111 -1.67 17.77 15.97
N GLY A 112 -0.60 17.07 15.58
CA GLY A 112 -0.08 15.89 16.30
C GLY A 112 -0.36 14.51 15.71
N VAL A 113 -1.10 14.37 14.60
CA VAL A 113 -1.30 13.06 13.95
C VAL A 113 -0.07 12.68 13.12
N LYS A 114 0.65 11.62 13.52
CA LYS A 114 1.74 11.03 12.71
C LYS A 114 1.14 10.31 11.50
N LEU A 115 1.41 10.80 10.29
CA LEU A 115 0.90 10.21 9.05
C LEU A 115 1.91 9.22 8.43
N PRO A 116 1.43 8.15 7.76
CA PRO A 116 2.28 7.14 7.12
C PRO A 116 2.80 7.64 5.75
N VAL A 117 3.56 8.73 5.74
CA VAL A 117 3.87 9.50 4.51
C VAL A 117 4.46 8.69 3.35
N LYS A 118 5.19 7.61 3.63
CA LYS A 118 5.80 6.74 2.61
C LYS A 118 4.81 5.82 1.88
N TRP A 119 3.57 5.70 2.37
CA TRP A 119 2.47 4.96 1.73
C TRP A 119 1.42 5.88 1.13
N MET A 120 1.51 7.19 1.39
CA MET A 120 0.49 8.15 0.98
C MET A 120 0.62 8.51 -0.50
N ALA A 121 -0.53 8.69 -1.14
CA ALA A 121 -0.59 9.22 -2.49
C ALA A 121 -0.16 10.68 -2.56
N LEU A 122 0.34 11.11 -3.72
CA LEU A 122 0.87 12.46 -3.94
C LEU A 122 -0.15 13.56 -3.57
N GLU A 123 -1.41 13.40 -3.99
CA GLU A 123 -2.48 14.34 -3.66
C GLU A 123 -2.82 14.36 -2.16
N SER A 124 -2.68 13.22 -1.49
CA SER A 124 -2.90 13.09 -0.04
C SER A 124 -1.78 13.74 0.75
N LEU A 125 -0.54 13.69 0.26
CA LEU A 125 0.59 14.42 0.84
C LEU A 125 0.41 15.94 0.74
N GLN A 126 -0.15 16.42 -0.37
CA GLN A 126 -0.31 17.86 -0.62
C GLN A 126 -1.57 18.46 0.03
N THR A 127 -2.69 17.73 0.01
CA THR A 127 -4.01 18.28 0.38
C THR A 127 -4.65 17.58 1.56
N HIS A 128 -4.00 16.55 2.11
CA HIS A 128 -4.56 15.67 3.14
C HIS A 128 -5.91 15.06 2.75
N LYS A 129 -6.20 14.96 1.44
CA LYS A 129 -7.40 14.31 0.90
C LYS A 129 -7.18 12.83 0.69
N PHE A 130 -8.08 12.00 1.21
CA PHE A 130 -8.03 10.55 1.07
C PHE A 130 -9.27 10.02 0.35
N THR A 131 -9.06 9.06 -0.56
CA THR A 131 -10.07 8.45 -1.42
C THR A 131 -9.73 6.98 -1.67
N SER A 132 -10.63 6.19 -2.27
CA SER A 132 -10.26 4.83 -2.70
C SER A 132 -9.11 4.82 -3.70
N LYS A 133 -8.90 5.89 -4.48
CA LYS A 133 -7.75 6.01 -5.38
C LYS A 133 -6.44 6.34 -4.65
N SER A 134 -6.48 6.96 -3.46
CA SER A 134 -5.29 7.07 -2.62
C SER A 134 -4.95 5.72 -1.97
N ASP A 135 -5.96 4.92 -1.60
CA ASP A 135 -5.72 3.56 -1.11
C ASP A 135 -5.11 2.65 -2.20
N VAL A 136 -5.47 2.85 -3.48
CA VAL A 136 -4.81 2.16 -4.61
C VAL A 136 -3.32 2.47 -4.68
N TRP A 137 -2.91 3.72 -4.40
CA TRP A 137 -1.48 4.06 -4.32
C TRP A 137 -0.79 3.29 -3.19
N SER A 138 -1.40 3.29 -2.00
CA SER A 138 -0.88 2.58 -0.83
C SER A 138 -0.81 1.06 -1.09
N PHE A 139 -1.76 0.50 -1.83
CA PHE A 139 -1.74 -0.89 -2.27
C PHE A 139 -0.56 -1.19 -3.19
N GLY A 140 -0.21 -0.28 -4.11
CA GLY A 140 1.02 -0.41 -4.91
C GLY A 140 2.28 -0.50 -4.03
N VAL A 141 2.36 0.33 -2.98
CA VAL A 141 3.47 0.27 -2.01
C VAL A 141 3.46 -1.06 -1.24
N LEU A 142 2.28 -1.54 -0.83
CA LEU A 142 2.12 -2.84 -0.17
C LEU A 142 2.58 -4.00 -1.06
N LEU A 143 2.23 -4.01 -2.35
CA LEU A 143 2.74 -5.02 -3.29
C LEU A 143 4.27 -4.99 -3.37
N TRP A 144 4.87 -3.80 -3.34
CA TRP A 144 6.33 -3.66 -3.28
C TRP A 144 6.90 -4.19 -1.95
N GLU A 145 6.25 -3.95 -0.81
CA GLU A 145 6.66 -4.55 0.48
C GLU A 145 6.64 -6.07 0.40
N LEU A 146 5.59 -6.67 -0.19
CA LEU A 146 5.50 -8.12 -0.36
C LEU A 146 6.66 -8.64 -1.20
N MET A 147 6.87 -8.04 -2.38
CA MET A 147 7.90 -8.45 -3.33
C MET A 147 9.33 -8.12 -2.91
N THR A 148 9.54 -7.47 -1.77
CA THR A 148 10.86 -7.23 -1.16
C THR A 148 10.99 -7.93 0.20
N ARG A 149 10.01 -8.75 0.60
CA ARG A 149 9.92 -9.35 1.92
C ARG A 149 10.05 -8.33 3.06
N GLY A 150 9.37 -7.19 2.92
CA GLY A 150 9.20 -6.20 3.97
C GLY A 150 10.34 -5.17 4.09
N ALA A 151 11.06 -4.91 3.00
CA ALA A 151 12.00 -3.79 2.95
C ALA A 151 11.28 -2.47 3.26
N PRO A 152 11.95 -1.49 3.91
CA PRO A 152 11.35 -0.19 4.14
C PRO A 152 11.23 0.58 2.81
N PRO A 153 10.02 1.03 2.40
CA PRO A 153 9.87 1.78 1.15
C PRO A 153 10.67 3.09 1.23
N TYR A 154 11.32 3.45 0.13
CA TYR A 154 12.11 4.68 0.02
C TYR A 154 13.13 4.83 1.16
N SER A 155 13.90 3.78 1.48
CA SER A 155 14.84 3.76 2.62
C SER A 155 15.77 4.98 2.64
N ASP A 156 16.22 5.41 1.47
CA ASP A 156 17.23 6.47 1.30
C ASP A 156 16.61 7.87 1.19
N VAL A 157 15.29 7.96 1.27
CA VAL A 157 14.55 9.23 1.20
C VAL A 157 14.02 9.58 2.58
N ASN A 158 14.40 10.78 3.05
CA ASN A 158 13.85 11.34 4.27
C ASN A 158 12.33 11.54 4.10
N SER A 159 11.55 11.23 5.13
CA SER A 159 10.11 11.41 5.15
C SER A 159 9.66 12.84 4.80
N PHE A 160 10.46 13.86 5.09
CA PHE A 160 10.15 15.26 4.71
C PHE A 160 10.31 15.53 3.20
N ASP A 161 11.17 14.75 2.52
CA ASP A 161 11.51 14.96 1.12
C ASP A 161 10.69 14.09 0.15
N ILE A 162 9.84 13.19 0.68
CA ILE A 162 9.10 12.22 -0.12
C ILE A 162 8.23 12.89 -1.19
N THR A 163 7.60 14.02 -0.88
CA THR A 163 6.78 14.76 -1.83
C THR A 163 7.61 15.27 -3.00
N VAL A 164 8.78 15.87 -2.73
CA VAL A 164 9.69 16.37 -3.77
C VAL A 164 10.20 15.22 -4.63
N PHE A 165 10.62 14.12 -4.00
CA PHE A 165 11.08 12.92 -4.69
C PHE A 165 10.04 12.38 -5.67
N LEU A 166 8.78 12.27 -5.25
CA LEU A 166 7.68 11.78 -6.10
C LEU A 166 7.30 12.76 -7.21
N LEU A 167 7.39 14.08 -6.96
CA LEU A 167 7.14 15.13 -7.95
C LEU A 167 8.18 15.14 -9.07
N GLN A 168 9.41 14.67 -8.81
CA GLN A 168 10.43 14.46 -9.85
C GLN A 168 10.12 13.25 -10.76
N GLY A 169 8.99 12.57 -10.55
CA GLY A 169 8.56 11.44 -11.36
C GLY A 169 9.17 10.10 -10.93
N ARG A 170 9.94 10.08 -9.84
CA ARG A 170 10.59 8.87 -9.30
C ARG A 170 9.61 8.00 -8.53
N ARG A 171 9.83 6.68 -8.52
CA ARG A 171 9.03 5.68 -7.79
C ARG A 171 9.94 4.64 -7.13
N LEU A 172 9.35 3.72 -6.37
CA LEU A 172 10.05 2.55 -5.87
C LEU A 172 10.54 1.73 -7.06
N LEU A 173 11.74 1.16 -6.95
CA LEU A 173 12.35 0.37 -8.01
C LEU A 173 11.75 -1.03 -8.05
N GLN A 174 11.80 -1.68 -9.21
CA GLN A 174 11.33 -3.06 -9.37
C GLN A 174 12.17 -3.99 -8.48
N PRO A 175 11.56 -4.78 -7.58
CA PRO A 175 12.28 -5.81 -6.85
C PRO A 175 12.83 -6.89 -7.78
N GLU A 176 14.01 -7.45 -7.46
CA GLU A 176 14.75 -8.43 -8.28
C GLU A 176 13.88 -9.56 -8.83
N PHE A 177 13.05 -10.16 -8.00
CA PHE A 177 12.20 -11.29 -8.36
C PHE A 177 10.73 -10.91 -8.65
N CYS A 178 10.44 -9.62 -8.81
CA CYS A 178 9.10 -9.15 -9.18
C CYS A 178 8.88 -9.30 -10.68
N PRO A 179 7.84 -10.04 -11.14
CA PRO A 179 7.50 -10.09 -12.56
C PRO A 179 7.19 -8.70 -13.11
N ASP A 180 7.62 -8.42 -14.35
CA ASP A 180 7.36 -7.14 -15.04
C ASP A 180 5.88 -6.80 -15.10
N SER A 181 5.03 -7.80 -15.31
CA SER A 181 3.57 -7.65 -15.34
C SER A 181 3.01 -7.12 -14.03
N LEU A 182 3.55 -7.59 -12.89
CA LEU A 182 3.16 -7.10 -11.57
C LEU A 182 3.76 -5.72 -11.28
N TYR A 183 5.00 -5.46 -11.69
CA TYR A 183 5.61 -4.14 -11.51
C TYR A 183 4.88 -3.06 -12.32
N ASN A 184 4.42 -3.39 -13.54
CA ASN A 184 3.56 -2.50 -14.33
C ASN A 184 2.26 -2.16 -13.60
N VAL A 185 1.65 -3.12 -12.91
CA VAL A 185 0.50 -2.87 -12.03
C VAL A 185 0.87 -1.89 -10.90
N MET A 186 2.04 -2.06 -10.25
CA MET A 186 2.50 -1.13 -9.20
C MET A 186 2.71 0.28 -9.75
N ILE A 187 3.36 0.43 -10.90
CA ILE A 187 3.55 1.72 -11.57
C ILE A 187 2.21 2.40 -11.80
N GLU A 188 1.23 1.71 -12.38
CA GLU A 188 -0.10 2.27 -12.63
C GLU A 188 -0.85 2.66 -11.34
N CYS A 189 -0.65 1.93 -10.23
CA CYS A 189 -1.15 2.33 -8.91
C CYS A 189 -0.58 3.69 -8.46
N TRP A 190 0.66 4.01 -8.87
CA TRP A 190 1.35 5.26 -8.54
C TRP A 190 1.23 6.34 -9.62
N HIS A 191 0.22 6.23 -10.49
CA HIS A 191 -0.03 7.25 -11.50
C HIS A 191 -0.31 8.63 -10.84
N PRO A 192 0.33 9.73 -11.29
CA PRO A 192 0.17 11.05 -10.68
C PRO A 192 -1.27 11.55 -10.64
N LYS A 193 -2.03 11.34 -11.72
CA LYS A 193 -3.47 11.62 -11.81
C LYS A 193 -4.28 10.48 -11.17
N PRO A 194 -5.01 10.68 -10.06
CA PRO A 194 -5.73 9.61 -9.35
C PRO A 194 -6.75 8.86 -10.22
N GLN A 195 -7.42 9.56 -11.12
CA GLN A 195 -8.41 9.00 -12.04
C GLN A 195 -7.85 8.01 -13.07
N ARG A 196 -6.52 8.02 -13.29
CA ARG A 196 -5.84 7.07 -14.19
C ARG A 196 -5.33 5.83 -13.47
N ARG A 197 -5.40 5.78 -12.14
CA ARG A 197 -5.08 4.57 -11.37
C ARG A 197 -6.20 3.55 -11.59
N PRO A 198 -5.91 2.24 -11.57
CA PRO A 198 -6.95 1.21 -11.64
C PRO A 198 -7.89 1.27 -10.42
N THR A 199 -9.03 0.62 -10.53
CA THR A 199 -9.93 0.29 -9.41
C THR A 199 -9.47 -0.99 -8.74
N PHE A 200 -9.91 -1.25 -7.50
CA PHE A 200 -9.60 -2.52 -6.85
C PHE A 200 -10.18 -3.73 -7.60
N SER A 201 -11.33 -3.60 -8.28
CA SER A 201 -11.86 -4.67 -9.14
C SER A 201 -10.96 -4.98 -10.33
N GLU A 202 -10.43 -3.95 -11.01
CA GLU A 202 -9.43 -4.15 -12.07
C GLU A 202 -8.14 -4.77 -11.54
N LEU A 203 -7.70 -4.38 -10.34
CA LEU A 203 -6.53 -4.95 -9.68
C LEU A 203 -6.73 -6.44 -9.36
N VAL A 204 -7.88 -6.82 -8.79
CA VAL A 204 -8.22 -8.23 -8.52
C VAL A 204 -8.17 -9.04 -9.81
N SER A 205 -8.79 -8.56 -10.88
CA SER A 205 -8.80 -9.24 -12.18
C SER A 205 -7.39 -9.44 -12.74
N ARG A 206 -6.60 -8.37 -12.80
CA ARG A 206 -5.24 -8.40 -13.36
C ARG A 206 -4.28 -9.26 -12.55
N ILE A 207 -4.29 -9.11 -11.22
CA ILE A 207 -3.41 -9.89 -10.35
C ILE A 207 -3.80 -11.36 -10.37
N SER A 208 -5.10 -11.69 -10.44
CA SER A 208 -5.55 -13.08 -10.60
C SER A 208 -5.06 -13.70 -11.90
N ALA A 209 -5.10 -12.96 -13.01
CA ALA A 209 -4.57 -13.42 -14.29
C ALA A 209 -3.07 -13.70 -14.22
N ILE A 210 -2.28 -12.76 -13.67
CA ILE A 210 -0.83 -12.94 -13.51
C ILE A 210 -0.57 -14.14 -12.59
N PHE A 211 -1.24 -14.23 -11.44
CA PHE A 211 -1.11 -15.34 -10.49
C PHE A 211 -1.38 -16.70 -11.12
N SER A 212 -2.36 -16.78 -12.02
CA SER A 212 -2.73 -18.02 -12.73
C SER A 212 -1.72 -18.41 -13.80
N SER A 213 -1.03 -17.43 -14.40
CA SER A 213 0.05 -17.69 -15.37
C SER A 213 1.38 -18.14 -14.74
N LEU A 214 1.56 -17.97 -13.43
CA LEU A 214 2.78 -18.41 -12.76
C LEU A 214 2.86 -19.94 -12.71
N SER A 215 3.80 -20.49 -13.46
CA SER A 215 4.17 -21.91 -13.48
C SER A 215 5.62 -22.09 -13.02
N GLY A 216 5.95 -23.29 -12.51
CA GLY A 216 7.30 -23.89 -12.32
C GLY A 216 8.48 -23.07 -11.78
N GLU A 217 8.81 -21.94 -12.40
CA GLU A 217 10.04 -21.14 -12.20
C GLU A 217 9.90 -20.05 -11.13
N HIS A 218 8.69 -19.75 -10.65
CA HIS A 218 8.43 -18.70 -9.66
C HIS A 218 8.46 -19.17 -8.20
N TYR A 219 9.00 -20.37 -7.94
CA TYR A 219 9.25 -20.91 -6.59
C TYR A 219 10.64 -20.55 -6.07
N ILE A 220 11.14 -19.36 -6.44
CA ILE A 220 12.44 -18.87 -6.00
C ILE A 220 12.34 -18.48 -4.52
N LEU A 221 13.28 -18.99 -3.73
CA LEU A 221 13.49 -18.53 -2.36
C LEU A 221 14.11 -17.14 -2.41
N LEU A 222 13.41 -16.21 -1.79
CA LEU A 222 13.75 -14.81 -1.79
C LEU A 222 14.59 -14.51 -0.56
N ASN A 223 15.81 -14.00 -0.71
CA ASN A 223 16.53 -13.41 0.41
C ASN A 223 15.70 -12.26 1.02
N THR A 224 15.92 -11.94 2.28
CA THR A 224 15.21 -10.86 2.95
C THR A 224 15.68 -9.50 2.39
N THR A 225 14.75 -8.59 2.08
CA THR A 225 15.01 -7.15 1.84
C THR A 225 15.88 -6.75 0.64
N TYR A 226 15.78 -7.45 -0.50
CA TYR A 226 16.47 -7.08 -1.75
C TYR A 226 15.69 -6.03 -2.57
N VAL A 227 16.41 -5.24 -3.36
CA VAL A 227 15.87 -4.28 -4.34
C VAL A 227 16.89 -4.13 -5.49
N ASN A 228 16.44 -3.93 -6.74
CA ASN A 228 17.32 -3.56 -7.84
C ASN A 228 17.83 -2.10 -7.71
N ILE A 229 18.95 -1.76 -8.34
CA ILE A 229 19.66 -0.48 -8.18
C ILE A 229 19.39 0.53 -9.32
N ASP A 230 18.76 0.10 -10.41
CA ASP A 230 18.60 0.96 -11.59
C ASP A 230 17.64 2.13 -11.35
N LYS A 231 18.10 3.36 -11.63
CA LYS A 231 17.29 4.57 -11.46
C LYS A 231 16.24 4.68 -12.56
N VAL A 232 14.97 4.45 -12.22
CA VAL A 232 13.85 4.59 -13.15
C VAL A 232 13.00 5.83 -12.81
N THR A 233 12.68 6.62 -13.83
CA THR A 233 11.76 7.76 -13.75
C THR A 233 10.53 7.47 -14.61
N PRO A 234 9.55 6.70 -14.10
CA PRO A 234 8.41 6.24 -14.90
C PRO A 234 7.43 7.34 -15.31
N TYR A 235 7.51 8.51 -14.66
CA TYR A 235 6.68 9.67 -14.95
C TYR A 235 7.53 10.91 -15.23
N PRO A 236 7.04 11.88 -16.04
CA PRO A 236 7.72 13.15 -16.22
C PRO A 236 7.77 13.94 -14.90
N SER A 237 8.82 14.76 -14.74
CA SER A 237 8.91 15.70 -13.62
C SER A 237 7.75 16.70 -13.65
N LEU A 238 7.09 16.86 -12.51
CA LEU A 238 6.08 17.88 -12.26
C LEU A 238 6.68 19.13 -11.60
N ILE A 239 7.96 19.09 -11.27
CA ILE A 239 8.72 20.27 -10.84
C ILE A 239 9.17 20.99 -12.12
N PRO A 240 8.96 22.32 -12.22
CA PRO A 240 9.52 23.10 -13.31
C PRO A 240 11.03 22.89 -13.40
N SER A 241 11.54 22.59 -14.59
CA SER A 241 12.98 22.70 -14.83
C SER A 241 13.38 24.14 -14.53
N GLN A 242 14.20 24.36 -13.49
CA GLN A 242 14.90 25.64 -13.40
C GLN A 242 15.74 25.74 -14.67
N CYS A 243 15.30 26.61 -15.58
CA CYS A 243 16.02 26.91 -16.79
C CYS A 243 17.43 27.35 -16.40
N SER A 244 18.43 26.75 -17.02
CA SER A 244 19.84 27.11 -16.94
C SER A 244 20.05 28.56 -17.36
N LEU A 245 19.84 29.49 -16.42
CA LEU A 245 20.26 30.89 -16.48
C LEU A 245 21.60 30.98 -15.75
N ASP A 246 22.67 30.49 -16.38
CA ASP A 246 24.05 30.76 -15.96
C ASP A 246 25.08 30.48 -17.07
N ARG A 247 24.74 30.81 -18.33
CA ARG A 247 25.71 30.88 -19.43
C ARG A 247 25.38 31.98 -20.41
N THR A 248 25.45 33.23 -19.97
CA THR A 248 25.82 34.40 -20.81
C THR A 248 26.01 35.61 -19.91
N CYS A 249 27.19 35.72 -19.28
CA CYS A 249 27.72 37.01 -18.86
C CYS A 249 29.25 36.89 -18.71
N CYS A 250 29.95 36.75 -19.84
CA CYS A 250 31.39 36.98 -19.98
C CYS A 250 31.73 37.05 -21.48
N THR A 251 31.47 38.21 -22.08
CA THR A 251 32.25 38.79 -23.20
C THR A 251 32.09 40.29 -23.13
#